data_AF-A0A2S8IRQ2-F1
#
_entry.id   AF-A0A2S8IRQ2-F1
#
_cell.length_a   1.000
_cell.length_b   1.000
_cell.length_c   1.000
_cell.angle_alpha   90.00
_cell.angle_beta   90.00
_cell.angle_gamma   90.00
#
_symmetry.space_group_name_H-M   'P 1'
#
loop_
_entity.id
_entity.type
_entity.pdbx_description
1 polymer ?
#
loop_
_entity_poly.entity_id
_entity_poly.type
_entity_poly.pdbx_seq_one_letter_code
_entity_poly.pdbx_strand_id
1 'polypeptide(L)'
;MTADKQRSPTWRPIQFLPILFYLVDAQLDEARATHDKLTRHIMEERIPDRAMLERVRHYYTEQRKLLPIQYEQFMRWQWEAMTAEQREMLSQAGAHADQLSALFDSLIALLDELSQATSGVTRPNDSSTFA
;
A
#
# COMPACT_ATOMS: atom_id res chain seq x y z
N MET A 1 -11.52 -21.70 14.60
CA MET A 1 -11.41 -20.42 13.88
C MET A 1 -12.39 -19.45 14.51
N THR A 2 -11.94 -18.66 15.49
CA THR A 2 -12.75 -17.60 16.10
C THR A 2 -12.86 -16.47 15.08
N ALA A 3 -14.09 -16.18 14.63
CA ALA A 3 -14.38 -14.99 13.84
C ALA A 3 -13.86 -13.78 14.62
N ASP A 4 -12.80 -13.15 14.09
CA ASP A 4 -12.27 -11.92 14.64
C ASP A 4 -13.39 -10.89 14.51
N LYS A 5 -14.07 -10.59 15.61
CA LYS A 5 -15.14 -9.60 15.63
C LYS A 5 -14.45 -8.25 15.44
N GLN A 6 -14.28 -7.85 14.18
CA GLN A 6 -13.72 -6.56 13.78
C GLN A 6 -14.42 -5.49 14.63
N ARG A 7 -13.72 -4.96 15.64
CA ARG A 7 -14.24 -3.84 16.43
C ARG A 7 -14.51 -2.70 15.47
N SER A 8 -15.70 -2.10 15.56
CA SER A 8 -16.00 -0.91 14.78
C SER A 8 -14.91 0.14 15.01
N PRO A 9 -14.40 0.77 13.95
CA PRO A 9 -13.35 1.78 14.07
C PRO A 9 -13.81 2.92 14.98
N THR A 10 -12.88 3.45 15.77
CA THR A 10 -13.14 4.63 16.61
C THR A 10 -12.99 5.88 15.74
N TRP A 11 -14.12 6.49 15.39
CA TRP A 11 -14.14 7.74 14.63
C TRP A 11 -13.56 8.90 15.44
N ARG A 12 -12.87 9.80 14.76
CA ARG A 12 -12.19 10.98 15.32
C ARG A 12 -12.90 12.27 14.93
N PRO A 13 -12.91 13.30 15.78
CA PRO A 13 -13.42 14.62 15.42
C PRO A 13 -12.48 15.33 14.43
N ILE A 14 -12.97 16.34 13.70
CA ILE A 14 -12.21 17.11 12.70
C ILE A 14 -10.88 17.68 13.22
N GLN A 15 -10.75 17.90 14.53
CA GLN A 15 -9.52 18.36 15.18
C GLN A 15 -8.32 17.42 14.97
N PHE A 16 -8.56 16.15 14.61
CA PHE A 16 -7.52 15.18 14.28
C PHE A 16 -7.03 15.26 12.84
N LEU A 17 -7.69 16.05 11.98
CA LEU A 17 -7.34 16.18 10.56
C LEU A 17 -5.85 16.51 10.34
N PRO A 18 -5.19 17.42 11.08
CA PRO A 18 -3.77 17.70 10.86
C PRO A 18 -2.87 16.49 11.10
N ILE A 19 -3.20 15.66 12.09
CA ILE A 19 -2.44 14.44 12.40
C ILE A 19 -2.64 13.43 11.28
N LEU A 20 -3.88 13.22 10.84
CA LEU A 20 -4.19 12.25 9.79
C LEU A 20 -3.58 12.69 8.45
N PHE A 21 -3.62 13.98 8.13
CA PHE A 21 -2.97 14.55 6.95
C PHE A 21 -1.46 14.25 6.93
N TYR A 22 -0.76 14.56 8.03
CA TYR A 22 0.67 14.22 8.17
C TYR A 22 0.95 12.71 8.00
N LEU A 23 0.10 11.85 8.55
CA LEU A 23 0.27 10.40 8.43
C LEU A 23 0.09 9.91 6.99
N VAL A 24 -0.89 10.44 6.27
CA VAL A 24 -1.10 10.10 4.84
C VAL A 24 0.10 10.54 4.00
N ASP A 25 0.66 11.72 4.26
CA ASP A 25 1.86 12.21 3.58
C ASP A 25 3.06 11.28 3.85
N ALA A 26 3.29 10.92 5.10
CA ALA A 26 4.38 10.01 5.47
C ALA A 26 4.21 8.62 4.83
N GLN A 27 2.99 8.08 4.77
CA GLN A 27 2.70 6.82 4.10
C GLN A 27 2.94 6.90 2.59
N LEU A 28 2.61 8.04 1.99
CA LEU A 28 2.83 8.28 0.57
C LEU A 28 4.33 8.33 0.24
N ASP A 29 5.13 9.01 1.06
CA ASP A 29 6.59 9.06 0.90
C ASP A 29 7.23 7.67 1.08
N GLU A 30 6.81 6.91 2.09
CA GLU A 30 7.30 5.53 2.31
C GLU A 30 6.98 4.61 1.13
N ALA A 31 5.74 4.67 0.64
CA ALA A 31 5.28 3.88 -0.49
C ALA A 31 6.04 4.24 -1.77
N ARG A 32 6.27 5.54 -2.03
CA ARG A 32 7.05 6.01 -3.18
C ARG A 32 8.48 5.51 -3.11
N ALA A 33 9.14 5.67 -1.97
CA ALA A 33 10.51 5.20 -1.77
C ALA A 33 10.63 3.68 -1.98
N THR A 34 9.64 2.91 -1.54
CA THR A 34 9.62 1.45 -1.75
C THR A 34 9.39 1.09 -3.21
N HIS A 35 8.46 1.77 -3.88
CA HIS A 35 8.21 1.59 -5.32
C HIS A 35 9.46 1.89 -6.15
N ASP A 36 10.13 2.99 -5.88
CA ASP A 36 11.38 3.39 -6.56
C ASP A 36 12.49 2.37 -6.34
N LYS A 37 12.62 1.86 -5.12
CA LYS A 37 13.62 0.83 -4.79
C LYS A 37 13.34 -0.48 -5.53
N LEU A 38 12.10 -0.93 -5.57
CA LEU A 38 11.72 -2.14 -6.31
C LEU A 38 11.95 -1.97 -7.80
N THR A 39 11.51 -0.84 -8.37
CA THR A 39 11.73 -0.52 -9.79
C THR A 39 13.20 -0.52 -10.15
N ARG A 40 14.05 0.06 -9.30
CA ARG A 40 15.51 0.04 -9.50
C ARG A 40 16.09 -1.37 -9.48
N HIS A 41 15.65 -2.22 -8.54
CA HIS A 41 16.09 -3.62 -8.48
C HIS A 41 15.75 -4.40 -9.76
N ILE A 42 14.59 -4.12 -10.37
CA ILE A 42 14.22 -4.69 -11.67
C ILE A 42 15.18 -4.22 -12.76
N MET A 43 15.43 -2.92 -12.85
CA MET A 43 16.33 -2.36 -13.87
C MET A 43 17.77 -2.88 -13.75
N GLU A 44 18.21 -3.21 -12.53
CA GLU A 44 19.54 -3.78 -12.26
C GLU A 44 19.58 -5.32 -12.41
N GLU A 45 18.48 -5.96 -12.83
CA GLU A 45 18.33 -7.43 -12.88
C GLU A 45 18.59 -8.13 -11.53
N ARG A 46 18.48 -7.38 -10.43
CA ARG A 46 18.68 -7.86 -9.05
C ARG A 46 17.35 -8.19 -8.44
N ILE A 47 16.77 -9.32 -8.87
CA ILE A 47 15.47 -9.76 -8.37
C ILE A 47 15.58 -10.05 -6.85
N PRO A 48 14.78 -9.39 -6.00
CA PRO A 48 14.75 -9.67 -4.56
C PRO A 48 14.32 -11.11 -4.27
N ASP A 49 14.74 -11.67 -3.12
CA ASP A 49 14.34 -13.02 -2.76
C ASP A 49 12.80 -13.14 -2.59
N ARG A 50 12.26 -14.32 -2.90
CA ARG A 50 10.82 -14.57 -2.88
C ARG A 50 10.17 -14.31 -1.52
N ALA A 51 10.86 -14.63 -0.42
CA ALA A 51 10.32 -14.43 0.92
C ALA A 51 10.24 -12.94 1.28
N MET A 52 11.15 -12.12 0.76
CA MET A 52 11.06 -10.67 0.84
C MET A 52 9.87 -10.13 0.02
N LEU A 53 9.70 -10.58 -1.23
CA LEU A 53 8.59 -10.15 -2.10
C LEU A 53 7.23 -10.44 -1.45
N GLU A 54 7.03 -11.66 -0.92
CA GLU A 54 5.78 -12.04 -0.26
C GLU A 54 5.51 -11.23 1.01
N ARG A 55 6.54 -10.93 1.82
CA ARG A 55 6.39 -10.09 3.02
C ARG A 55 5.98 -8.67 2.68
N VAL A 56 6.63 -8.06 1.70
CA VAL A 56 6.32 -6.69 1.26
C VAL A 56 4.93 -6.63 0.65
N ARG A 57 4.56 -7.64 -0.15
CA ARG A 57 3.22 -7.76 -0.74
C ARG A 57 2.14 -7.89 0.32
N HIS A 58 2.36 -8.75 1.32
CA HIS A 58 1.44 -8.91 2.43
C HIS A 58 1.25 -7.59 3.19
N TYR A 59 2.34 -6.88 3.49
CA TYR A 59 2.28 -5.57 4.16
C TYR A 59 1.41 -4.57 3.40
N TYR A 60 1.67 -4.34 2.11
CA TYR A 60 0.87 -3.38 1.34
C TYR A 60 -0.58 -3.84 1.10
N THR A 61 -0.81 -5.14 1.02
CA THR A 61 -2.18 -5.69 0.96
C THR A 61 -2.95 -5.37 2.24
N GLU A 62 -2.33 -5.51 3.41
CA GLU A 62 -2.98 -5.14 4.69
C GLU A 62 -3.15 -3.63 4.81
N GLN A 63 -2.17 -2.81 4.41
CA GLN A 63 -2.34 -1.34 4.39
C GLN A 63 -3.50 -0.91 3.48
N ARG A 64 -3.62 -1.51 2.30
CA ARG A 64 -4.69 -1.24 1.34
C ARG A 64 -6.09 -1.53 1.90
N LYS A 65 -6.23 -2.55 2.75
CA LYS A 65 -7.49 -2.88 3.44
C LYS A 65 -7.90 -1.86 4.49
N LEU A 66 -6.97 -1.03 4.98
CA LEU A 66 -7.26 0.02 5.96
C LEU A 66 -7.76 1.31 5.31
N LEU A 67 -7.44 1.56 4.03
CA LEU A 67 -7.84 2.78 3.33
C LEU A 67 -9.36 3.04 3.35
N PRO A 68 -10.26 2.06 3.16
CA PRO A 68 -11.71 2.31 3.24
C PRO A 68 -12.15 2.95 4.57
N ILE A 69 -11.51 2.60 5.69
CA ILE A 69 -11.81 3.20 6.99
C ILE A 69 -11.34 4.67 7.03
N GLN A 70 -10.18 4.97 6.44
CA GLN A 70 -9.68 6.34 6.32
C GLN A 70 -10.61 7.19 5.43
N TYR A 71 -11.07 6.65 4.30
CA TYR A 71 -12.04 7.31 3.43
C TYR A 71 -13.36 7.60 4.16
N GLU A 72 -13.88 6.64 4.92
CA GLU A 72 -15.10 6.88 5.70
C GLU A 72 -14.90 7.98 6.75
N GLN A 73 -13.73 8.03 7.40
CA GLN A 73 -13.40 9.13 8.31
C GLN A 73 -13.42 10.50 7.61
N PHE A 74 -12.90 10.59 6.37
CA PHE A 74 -12.95 11.82 5.58
C PHE A 74 -14.38 12.21 5.20
N MET A 75 -15.18 11.23 4.77
CA MET A 75 -16.59 11.48 4.45
C MET A 75 -17.37 11.98 5.66
N ARG A 76 -17.09 11.47 6.87
CA ARG A 76 -17.71 11.96 8.12
C ARG A 76 -17.35 13.41 8.39
N TRP A 77 -16.09 13.79 8.20
CA TRP A 77 -15.62 15.16 8.38
C TRP A 77 -16.25 16.16 7.42
N GLN A 78 -16.67 15.75 6.22
CA GLN A 78 -17.39 16.62 5.30
C GLN A 78 -18.71 17.14 5.87
N TRP A 79 -19.31 16.44 6.84
CA TRP A 79 -20.56 16.83 7.51
C TRP A 79 -20.35 17.60 8.82
N GLU A 80 -19.10 17.76 9.27
CA GLU A 80 -18.78 18.56 10.46
C GLU A 80 -18.64 20.05 10.09
N ALA A 81 -18.85 20.93 11.07
CA ALA A 81 -18.56 22.35 10.91
C ALA A 81 -17.04 22.54 10.78
N MET A 82 -16.59 23.03 9.62
CA MET A 82 -15.17 23.21 9.29
C MET A 82 -14.83 24.67 8.99
N THR A 83 -13.64 25.09 9.42
CA THR A 83 -13.01 26.32 8.92
C THR A 83 -12.63 26.17 7.44
N ALA A 84 -12.31 27.28 6.77
CA ALA A 84 -11.81 27.23 5.40
C ALA A 84 -10.50 26.43 5.29
N GLU A 85 -9.58 26.63 6.24
CA GLU A 85 -8.30 25.91 6.33
C GLU A 85 -8.51 24.40 6.51
N GLN A 86 -9.43 23.99 7.38
CA GLN A 86 -9.74 22.56 7.57
C GLN A 86 -10.36 21.95 6.31
N ARG A 87 -11.19 22.69 5.57
CA ARG A 87 -11.77 22.22 4.32
C ARG A 87 -10.71 22.02 3.24
N GLU A 88 -9.77 22.95 3.13
CA GLU A 88 -8.64 22.83 2.20
C GLU A 88 -7.74 21.64 2.58
N MET A 89 -7.38 21.52 3.85
CA MET A 89 -6.58 20.40 4.34
C MET A 89 -7.28 19.05 4.11
N LEU A 90 -8.60 18.96 4.31
CA LEU A 90 -9.36 17.75 4.03
C LEU A 90 -9.37 17.40 2.53
N SER A 91 -9.48 18.41 1.67
CA SER A 91 -9.39 18.24 0.22
C SER A 91 -8.02 17.71 -0.20
N GLN A 92 -6.94 18.26 0.36
CA GLN A 92 -5.57 17.79 0.11
C GLN A 92 -5.37 16.37 0.64
N ALA A 93 -5.82 16.08 1.87
CA ALA A 93 -5.78 14.74 2.46
C ALA A 93 -6.48 13.69 1.59
N GLY A 94 -7.65 14.04 1.04
CA GLY A 94 -8.39 13.18 0.12
C GLY A 94 -7.59 12.88 -1.14
N ALA A 95 -7.02 13.90 -1.77
CA ALA A 95 -6.18 13.73 -2.97
C ALA A 95 -4.94 12.86 -2.70
N HIS A 96 -4.31 13.01 -1.52
CA HIS A 96 -3.16 12.20 -1.15
C HIS A 96 -3.55 10.75 -0.83
N ALA A 97 -4.71 10.53 -0.21
CA ALA A 97 -5.24 9.17 -0.01
C ALA A 97 -5.57 8.47 -1.34
N ASP A 98 -6.10 9.19 -2.33
CA ASP A 98 -6.31 8.65 -3.68
C ASP A 98 -4.99 8.25 -4.35
N GLN A 99 -3.97 9.08 -4.23
CA GLN A 99 -2.62 8.75 -4.72
C GLN A 99 -2.05 7.54 -3.98
N LEU A 100 -2.21 7.47 -2.66
CA LEU A 100 -1.74 6.36 -1.85
C LEU A 100 -2.42 5.04 -2.24
N SER A 101 -3.74 5.08 -2.46
CA SER A 101 -4.52 3.93 -2.92
C SER A 101 -4.01 3.39 -4.25
N ALA A 102 -3.84 4.27 -5.25
CA ALA A 102 -3.30 3.89 -6.56
C ALA A 102 -1.87 3.35 -6.46
N LEU A 103 -1.03 3.94 -5.60
CA LEU A 103 0.35 3.50 -5.41
C LEU A 103 0.44 2.14 -4.72
N PHE A 104 -0.42 1.86 -3.73
CA PHE A 104 -0.54 0.53 -3.13
C PHE A 104 -0.97 -0.51 -4.17
N ASP A 105 -1.96 -0.21 -5.00
CA ASP A 105 -2.40 -1.12 -6.07
C ASP A 105 -1.26 -1.39 -7.07
N SER A 106 -0.50 -0.36 -7.46
CA SER A 106 0.69 -0.49 -8.31
C SER A 106 1.79 -1.35 -7.67
N LEU A 107 2.09 -1.12 -6.39
CA LEU A 107 3.08 -1.90 -5.63
C LEU A 107 2.70 -3.38 -5.54
N ILE A 108 1.44 -3.68 -5.24
CA ILE A 108 0.95 -5.06 -5.14
C ILE A 108 1.07 -5.74 -6.49
N ALA A 109 0.63 -5.09 -7.58
CA ALA A 109 0.76 -5.62 -8.93
C ALA A 109 2.22 -5.89 -9.32
N LEU A 110 3.13 -4.94 -9.07
CA LEU A 110 4.55 -5.10 -9.34
C LEU A 110 5.16 -6.29 -8.58
N LEU A 111 4.79 -6.46 -7.31
CA LEU A 111 5.26 -7.56 -6.48
C LEU A 111 4.71 -8.91 -6.96
N ASP A 112 3.46 -8.95 -7.42
CA ASP A 112 2.86 -10.13 -8.04
C ASP A 112 3.63 -10.54 -9.31
N GLU A 113 3.92 -9.59 -10.19
CA GLU A 113 4.70 -9.83 -11.42
C GLU A 113 6.10 -10.39 -11.10
N LEU A 114 6.79 -9.82 -10.12
CA LEU A 114 8.12 -10.29 -9.71
C LEU A 114 8.11 -11.69 -9.09
N SER A 115 7.09 -12.01 -8.30
CA SER A 115 6.94 -13.36 -7.70
C SER A 115 6.71 -14.42 -8.80
N GLN A 116 5.96 -14.08 -9.85
CA GLN A 116 5.77 -14.97 -11.01
C GLN A 116 7.05 -15.13 -11.84
N ALA A 117 7.78 -14.05 -12.13
CA ALA A 117 9.04 -14.09 -12.87
C ALA A 117 10.08 -14.98 -12.16
N THR A 118 10.14 -14.90 -10.82
CA THR A 118 11.03 -15.74 -10.01
C THR A 118 10.63 -17.23 -10.06
N SER A 119 9.34 -17.53 -10.26
CA SER A 119 8.82 -18.90 -10.37
C SER A 119 9.04 -19.51 -11.77
N GLY A 120 9.15 -18.67 -12.81
CA GLY A 120 9.36 -19.06 -14.20
C GLY A 120 10.79 -19.48 -14.57
N VAL A 121 11.78 -19.30 -13.67
CA VAL A 121 13.15 -19.80 -13.87
C VAL A 121 13.15 -21.32 -13.71
N THR A 122 12.75 -22.01 -14.79
CA THR A 122 12.90 -23.46 -14.93
C THR A 122 14.39 -23.74 -15.04
N ARG A 123 14.93 -24.48 -14.06
CA ARG A 123 16.28 -25.06 -14.13
C ARG A 123 16.35 -25.87 -15.45
N PRO A 124 17.31 -25.63 -16.37
CA PRO A 124 17.53 -26.58 -17.46
C PRO A 124 18.10 -27.84 -16.79
N ASN A 125 17.22 -28.79 -16.47
CA ASN A 125 17.69 -30.09 -16.05
C ASN A 125 17.95 -30.86 -17.33
N ASP A 126 19.22 -30.83 -17.69
CA ASP A 126 19.88 -31.72 -18.64
C ASP A 126 19.51 -33.17 -18.29
N SER A 127 18.46 -33.69 -18.91
CA SER A 127 18.30 -35.13 -19.09
C SER A 127 19.24 -35.55 -20.22
N SER A 128 20.55 -35.44 -19.96
CA SER A 128 21.57 -36.10 -20.75
C SER A 128 21.48 -37.60 -20.44
N THR A 129 20.99 -38.32 -21.44
CA THR A 129 21.15 -39.75 -21.69
C THR A 129 22.43 -40.32 -21.08
N PHE A 130 22.30 -41.30 -20.17
CA PHE A 130 23.37 -42.27 -19.93
C PHE A 130 22.78 -43.67 -19.77
N ALA A 131 23.19 -44.51 -20.73
CA ALA A 131 23.26 -45.97 -20.80
C ALA A 131 21.98 -46.79 -20.64
#